data_AF-A0A538ATZ1-F1
#
_entry.id   AF-A0A538ATZ1-F1
#
_cell.length_a   1.000
_cell.length_b   1.000
_cell.length_c   1.000
_cell.angle_alpha   90.00
_cell.angle_beta   90.00
_cell.angle_gamma   90.00
#
_symmetry.space_group_name_H-M   'P 1'
#
loop_
_entity.id
_entity.type
_entity.pdbx_description
1 polymer ?
#
loop_
_entity_poly.entity_id
_entity_poly.type
_entity_poly.pdbx_seq_one_letter_code
_entity_poly.pdbx_strand_id
1 'polypeptide(L)'
;MPGEIPLSDGTPSVARSVLIDGRVHRSTGPWTPAVHALLLHLEAVGFEGAPRVIGFDDHGREVLTWIDGEAPRYPWPEWIQNDDAITSLGALLRAYHDAVRSFVPPADAQWRRWLGHPGGSLIRHGDLWPSNVVFRAEVPVALIDWE
;
A
#
# COMPACT_ATOMS: atom_id res chain seq x y z
N MET A 1 11.20 17.82 13.90
CA MET A 1 11.01 18.86 12.86
C MET A 1 9.58 19.34 12.95
N PRO A 2 9.29 20.64 12.98
CA PRO A 2 7.89 21.10 12.97
C PRO A 2 7.22 20.64 11.66
N GLY A 3 6.03 20.04 11.75
CA GLY A 3 5.23 19.66 10.57
C GLY A 3 5.07 18.16 10.30
N GLU A 4 5.78 17.28 11.02
CA GLU A 4 5.58 15.83 10.90
C GLU A 4 4.36 15.37 11.70
N ILE A 5 3.37 14.77 11.02
CA ILE A 5 2.21 14.16 11.66
C ILE A 5 2.41 12.64 11.65
N PRO A 6 2.56 11.97 12.80
CA PRO A 6 2.69 10.52 12.85
C PRO A 6 1.47 9.82 12.25
N LEU A 7 1.73 8.88 11.35
CA LEU A 7 0.74 7.93 10.86
C LEU A 7 0.96 6.63 11.65
N SER A 8 0.01 6.31 12.53
CA SER A 8 -0.03 5.02 13.23
C SER A 8 -1.25 4.27 12.74
N ASP A 9 -1.19 2.96 12.62
CA ASP A 9 -2.31 2.03 12.43
C ASP A 9 -2.91 1.55 13.77
N GLY A 10 -2.33 1.98 14.90
CA GLY A 10 -2.70 1.52 16.25
C GLY A 10 -1.90 0.32 16.73
N THR A 11 -1.01 -0.23 15.90
CA THR A 11 -0.02 -1.22 16.32
C THR A 11 1.33 -0.53 16.57
N PRO A 12 2.20 -1.07 17.45
CA PRO A 12 3.58 -0.64 17.52
C PRO A 12 4.33 -1.18 16.30
N SER A 13 4.08 -0.61 15.12
CA SER A 13 4.87 -0.95 13.95
C SER A 13 6.29 -0.36 14.08
N VAL A 14 7.26 -1.11 13.59
CA VAL A 14 8.69 -0.75 13.58
C VAL A 14 8.99 0.35 12.55
N ALA A 15 8.06 0.58 11.61
CA ALA A 15 8.18 1.53 10.52
C ALA A 15 7.40 2.82 10.84
N ARG A 16 8.11 3.90 11.19
CA ARG A 16 7.49 5.21 11.38
C ARG A 16 7.13 5.82 10.04
N SER A 17 5.84 5.80 9.70
CA SER A 17 5.27 6.63 8.65
C SER A 17 4.86 7.98 9.23
N VAL A 18 5.16 9.06 8.52
CA VAL A 18 4.73 10.42 8.89
C VAL A 18 4.17 11.13 7.66
N LEU A 19 3.20 12.01 7.88
CA LEU A 19 2.69 12.93 6.86
C LEU A 19 3.44 14.26 6.97
N ILE A 20 4.00 14.73 5.86
CA ILE A 20 4.69 16.02 5.72
C ILE A 20 4.19 16.64 4.42
N ASP A 21 3.63 17.85 4.49
CA ASP A 21 3.16 18.61 3.32
C ASP A 21 2.28 17.78 2.35
N GLY A 22 1.41 16.94 2.89
CA GLY A 22 0.49 16.09 2.11
C GLY A 22 1.16 14.86 1.46
N ARG A 23 2.36 14.48 1.89
CA ARG A 23 3.10 13.30 1.41
C ARG A 23 3.43 12.36 2.54
N VAL A 24 3.42 11.06 2.25
CA VAL A 24 3.77 10.01 3.20
C VAL A 24 5.27 9.76 3.12
N HIS A 25 5.97 9.96 4.24
CA HIS A 25 7.38 9.64 4.40
C HIS A 25 7.50 8.42 5.31
N ARG A 26 8.16 7.36 4.85
CA ARG A 26 8.30 6.12 5.62
C ARG A 26 9.67 5.48 5.48
N SER A 27 10.03 4.68 6.46
CA SER A 27 11.33 4.01 6.50
C SER A 27 11.52 3.08 5.31
N THR A 28 12.73 3.07 4.74
CA THR A 28 13.11 2.18 3.66
C THR A 28 13.75 0.90 4.16
N GLY A 29 13.80 -0.12 3.30
CA GLY A 29 14.58 -1.34 3.50
C GLY A 29 15.06 -1.93 2.18
N PRO A 30 15.72 -3.10 2.20
CA PRO A 30 16.17 -3.79 0.99
C PRO A 30 15.07 -4.07 -0.03
N TRP A 31 13.81 -4.09 0.41
CA TRP A 31 12.63 -4.32 -0.43
C TRP A 31 12.11 -3.07 -1.15
N THR A 32 12.48 -1.87 -0.67
CA THR A 32 11.95 -0.60 -1.21
C THR A 32 12.13 -0.47 -2.72
N PRO A 33 13.28 -0.83 -3.33
CA PRO A 33 13.42 -0.79 -4.79
C PRO A 33 12.41 -1.67 -5.55
N ALA A 34 12.08 -2.86 -5.01
CA ALA A 34 11.10 -3.76 -5.63
C ALA A 34 9.68 -3.21 -5.50
N VAL A 35 9.34 -2.65 -4.33
CA VAL A 35 8.07 -1.95 -4.10
C VAL A 35 7.93 -0.75 -5.03
N HIS A 36 8.97 0.08 -5.19
CA HIS A 36 8.94 1.22 -6.11
C HIS A 36 8.75 0.76 -7.56
N ALA A 37 9.44 -0.31 -7.98
CA ALA A 37 9.25 -0.88 -9.32
C ALA A 37 7.80 -1.34 -9.55
N LEU A 38 7.16 -1.95 -8.54
CA LEU A 38 5.76 -2.35 -8.61
C LEU A 38 4.83 -1.13 -8.69
N LEU A 39 4.99 -0.13 -7.82
CA LEU A 39 4.13 1.05 -7.80
C LEU A 39 4.23 1.86 -9.09
N LEU A 40 5.45 1.99 -9.65
CA LEU A 40 5.68 2.63 -10.96
C LEU A 40 5.01 1.84 -12.09
N HIS A 41 5.06 0.51 -12.05
CA HIS A 41 4.34 -0.33 -13.02
C HIS A 41 2.82 -0.12 -12.91
N LEU A 42 2.27 -0.15 -11.69
CA LEU A 42 0.84 0.08 -11.44
C LEU A 42 0.38 1.43 -11.98
N GLU A 43 1.17 2.48 -11.77
CA GLU A 43 0.93 3.79 -12.37
C GLU A 43 0.96 3.75 -13.90
N ALA A 44 1.98 3.12 -14.50
CA ALA A 44 2.14 3.03 -15.94
C ALA A 44 1.01 2.28 -16.64
N VAL A 45 0.39 1.29 -15.99
CA VAL A 45 -0.77 0.55 -16.52
C VAL A 45 -2.12 1.15 -16.11
N GLY A 46 -2.11 2.30 -15.43
CA GLY A 46 -3.33 3.03 -15.07
C GLY A 46 -4.10 2.48 -13.87
N PHE A 47 -3.48 1.65 -13.02
CA PHE A 47 -4.11 1.19 -11.79
C PHE A 47 -4.10 2.30 -10.73
N GLU A 48 -5.27 2.84 -10.39
CA GLU A 48 -5.43 3.96 -9.44
C GLU A 48 -5.46 3.54 -7.97
N GLY A 49 -5.61 2.24 -7.68
CA GLY A 49 -5.77 1.71 -6.33
C GLY A 49 -4.50 1.57 -5.51
N ALA A 50 -3.49 2.42 -5.74
CA ALA A 50 -2.20 2.41 -5.04
C ALA A 50 -1.57 3.81 -4.99
N PRO A 51 -0.74 4.13 -3.98
CA PRO A 51 0.02 5.37 -3.95
C PRO A 51 1.05 5.45 -5.09
N ARG A 52 1.49 6.67 -5.43
CA ARG A 52 2.54 6.92 -6.42
C ARG A 52 3.87 7.21 -5.75
N VAL A 53 4.94 6.78 -6.39
CA VAL A 53 6.32 7.05 -5.94
C VAL A 53 6.68 8.49 -6.28
N ILE A 54 7.05 9.26 -5.28
CA ILE A 54 7.62 10.61 -5.46
C ILE A 54 9.15 10.52 -5.44
N GLY A 55 9.71 9.61 -4.65
CA GLY A 55 11.15 9.34 -4.58
C GLY A 55 11.60 9.13 -3.14
N PHE A 56 12.69 9.80 -2.76
CA PHE A 56 13.24 9.77 -1.41
C PHE A 56 13.40 11.19 -0.88
N ASP A 57 13.34 11.34 0.45
CA ASP A 57 13.71 12.59 1.11
C ASP A 57 15.18 12.63 1.53
N ASP A 58 15.62 13.76 2.08
CA ASP A 58 17.02 13.98 2.52
C ASP A 58 17.45 13.07 3.67
N HIS A 59 16.52 12.38 4.32
CA HIS A 59 16.78 11.40 5.38
C HIS A 59 16.79 9.96 4.86
N GLY A 60 16.63 9.76 3.55
CA GLY A 60 16.56 8.46 2.91
C GLY A 60 15.26 7.73 3.17
N ARG A 61 14.18 8.40 3.61
CA ARG A 61 12.84 7.82 3.68
C ARG A 61 12.23 7.80 2.28
N GLU A 62 11.46 6.76 1.96
CA GLU A 62 10.67 6.81 0.74
C GLU A 62 9.53 7.82 0.91
N VAL A 63 9.19 8.48 -0.20
CA VAL A 63 8.14 9.49 -0.26
C VAL A 63 7.08 9.04 -1.26
N LEU A 64 5.85 8.91 -0.78
CA LEU A 64 4.70 8.48 -1.56
C LEU A 64 3.58 9.53 -1.51
N THR A 65 2.69 9.52 -2.50
CA THR A 65 1.47 10.34 -2.47
C THR A 65 0.54 9.91 -1.34
N TRP A 66 -0.10 10.87 -0.68
CA TRP A 66 -1.24 10.61 0.20
C TRP A 66 -2.47 10.17 -0.62
N ILE A 67 -3.22 9.19 -0.09
CA ILE A 67 -4.53 8.81 -0.62
C ILE A 67 -5.60 9.29 0.35
N ASP A 68 -6.47 10.17 -0.13
CA ASP A 68 -7.60 10.68 0.67
C ASP A 68 -8.65 9.60 0.92
N GLY A 69 -8.96 9.37 2.19
CA GLY A 69 -9.93 8.40 2.68
C GLY A 69 -9.64 7.95 4.10
N GLU A 70 -10.35 6.91 4.53
CA GLU A 70 -10.24 6.31 5.86
C GLU A 70 -9.68 4.89 5.76
N ALA A 71 -8.64 4.60 6.53
CA ALA A 71 -8.19 3.23 6.79
C ALA A 71 -8.81 2.75 8.12
N PRO A 72 -9.67 1.72 8.10
CA PRO A 72 -10.32 1.17 9.29
C PRO A 72 -9.33 0.80 10.39
N ARG A 73 -9.78 0.93 11.65
CA ARG A 73 -9.03 0.52 12.85
C ARG A 73 -9.84 -0.46 13.68
N TYR A 74 -9.15 -1.29 14.45
CA TYR A 74 -9.80 -2.16 15.40
C TYR A 74 -10.30 -1.35 16.62
N PRO A 75 -11.50 -1.63 17.17
CA PRO A 75 -12.49 -2.61 16.71
C PRO A 75 -13.09 -2.21 15.36
N TRP A 76 -13.13 -3.16 14.43
CA TRP A 76 -13.54 -2.90 13.06
C TRP A 76 -14.96 -2.35 12.99
N PRO A 77 -15.19 -1.25 12.25
CA PRO A 77 -16.52 -0.70 12.13
C PRO A 77 -17.45 -1.65 11.37
N GLU A 78 -18.76 -1.57 11.61
CA GLU A 78 -19.74 -2.48 10.99
C GLU A 78 -19.79 -2.33 9.47
N TRP A 79 -19.56 -1.11 8.96
CA TRP A 79 -19.63 -0.81 7.54
C TRP A 79 -18.57 -1.54 6.68
N ILE A 80 -17.45 -2.00 7.25
CA ILE A 80 -16.49 -2.84 6.48
C ILE A 80 -16.91 -4.31 6.38
N GLN A 81 -17.93 -4.71 7.15
CA GLN A 81 -18.37 -6.11 7.28
C GLN A 81 -19.62 -6.41 6.43
N ASN A 82 -20.17 -5.41 5.74
CA ASN A 82 -21.33 -5.61 4.87
C ASN A 82 -20.92 -6.19 3.49
N ASP A 83 -21.88 -6.80 2.80
CA ASP A 83 -21.64 -7.48 1.52
C ASP A 83 -21.13 -6.54 0.43
N ASP A 84 -21.53 -5.28 0.44
CA ASP A 84 -21.12 -4.28 -0.56
C ASP A 84 -19.63 -3.91 -0.41
N ALA A 85 -19.16 -3.69 0.82
CA ALA A 85 -17.76 -3.42 1.13
C ALA A 85 -16.87 -4.62 0.79
N ILE A 86 -17.31 -5.84 1.09
CA ILE A 86 -16.57 -7.07 0.76
C ILE A 86 -16.53 -7.29 -0.76
N THR A 87 -17.65 -7.09 -1.45
CA THR A 87 -17.75 -7.26 -2.91
C THR A 87 -16.88 -6.25 -3.64
N SER A 88 -16.92 -4.99 -3.23
CA SER A 88 -16.09 -3.92 -3.81
C SER A 88 -14.60 -4.10 -3.50
N LEU A 89 -14.24 -4.63 -2.33
CA LEU A 89 -12.86 -5.02 -2.03
C LEU A 89 -12.40 -6.14 -2.96
N GLY A 90 -13.25 -7.14 -3.21
CA GLY A 90 -12.98 -8.19 -4.19
C GLY A 90 -12.74 -7.64 -5.60
N ALA A 91 -13.52 -6.63 -6.01
CA ALA A 91 -13.34 -5.96 -7.29
C ALA A 91 -12.00 -5.19 -7.36
N LEU A 92 -11.62 -4.46 -6.30
CA LEU A 92 -10.33 -3.76 -6.21
C LEU A 92 -9.16 -4.75 -6.30
N LEU A 93 -9.21 -5.86 -5.56
CA LEU A 93 -8.18 -6.90 -5.60
C LEU A 93 -8.10 -7.57 -6.98
N ARG A 94 -9.23 -7.78 -7.64
CA ARG A 94 -9.24 -8.33 -9.00
C ARG A 94 -8.59 -7.36 -9.98
N ALA A 95 -8.93 -6.07 -9.91
CA ALA A 95 -8.30 -5.04 -10.75
C ALA A 95 -6.79 -4.96 -10.51
N TYR A 96 -6.36 -5.01 -9.25
CA TYR A 96 -4.93 -5.09 -8.90
C TYR A 96 -4.28 -6.33 -9.52
N HIS A 97 -4.88 -7.52 -9.36
CA HIS A 97 -4.34 -8.75 -9.92
C HIS A 97 -4.24 -8.73 -11.45
N ASP A 98 -5.18 -8.08 -12.14
CA ASP A 98 -5.13 -7.92 -13.58
C ASP A 98 -4.03 -6.92 -14.00
N ALA A 99 -3.82 -5.84 -13.23
CA ALA A 99 -2.75 -4.86 -13.47
C ALA A 99 -1.33 -5.45 -13.32
N VAL A 100 -1.12 -6.36 -12.38
CA VAL A 100 0.19 -6.99 -12.15
C VAL A 100 0.48 -8.19 -13.05
N ARG A 101 -0.45 -8.59 -13.94
CA ARG A 101 -0.19 -9.70 -14.89
C ARG A 101 0.97 -9.44 -15.83
N SER A 102 1.17 -8.19 -16.21
CA SER A 102 2.26 -7.75 -17.08
C SER A 102 3.49 -7.29 -16.32
N PHE A 103 3.46 -7.30 -14.98
CA PHE A 103 4.59 -6.89 -14.17
C PHE A 103 5.66 -7.98 -14.17
N VAL A 104 6.89 -7.58 -14.51
CA VAL A 104 8.08 -8.42 -14.40
C VAL A 104 8.95 -7.82 -13.30
N PRO A 105 9.11 -8.49 -12.14
CA PRO A 105 10.00 -8.01 -11.09
C PRO A 105 11.44 -7.84 -11.60
N PRO A 106 12.18 -6.83 -11.11
CA PRO A 106 13.63 -6.76 -11.31
C PRO A 106 14.32 -8.08 -10.92
N ALA A 107 15.40 -8.44 -11.62
CA ALA A 107 16.08 -9.72 -11.40
C ALA A 107 16.66 -9.87 -9.99
N ASP A 108 17.00 -8.75 -9.35
CA ASP A 108 17.53 -8.62 -7.99
C ASP A 108 16.47 -8.18 -6.97
N ALA A 109 15.19 -8.22 -7.34
CA ALA A 109 14.09 -7.81 -6.47
C ALA A 109 14.10 -8.59 -5.15
N GLN A 110 14.13 -7.84 -4.05
CA GLN A 110 13.93 -8.35 -2.70
C GLN A 110 12.56 -7.90 -2.21
N TRP A 111 11.81 -8.79 -1.57
CA TRP A 111 10.48 -8.51 -1.03
C TRP A 111 10.51 -8.73 0.48
N ARG A 112 9.79 -7.92 1.26
CA ARG A 112 9.71 -8.15 2.71
C ARG A 112 8.89 -9.40 2.98
N ARG A 113 9.60 -10.49 3.30
CA ARG A 113 9.01 -11.83 3.38
C ARG A 113 8.28 -12.02 4.72
N TRP A 114 6.99 -11.71 4.76
CA TRP A 114 6.14 -12.05 5.90
C TRP A 114 5.47 -13.41 5.71
N LEU A 115 4.73 -13.63 4.61
CA LEU A 115 3.99 -14.88 4.36
C LEU A 115 3.88 -15.17 2.84
N GLY A 116 4.69 -16.09 2.32
CA GLY A 116 4.62 -16.48 0.92
C GLY A 116 5.57 -17.62 0.52
N HIS A 117 5.05 -18.52 -0.32
CA HIS A 117 5.87 -19.51 -1.03
C HIS A 117 6.31 -18.93 -2.39
N PRO A 118 7.60 -19.03 -2.75
CA PRO A 118 8.03 -18.72 -4.10
C PRO A 118 7.33 -19.67 -5.10
N GLY A 119 7.00 -19.17 -6.30
CA GLY A 119 6.40 -19.97 -7.38
C GLY A 119 4.97 -19.60 -7.81
N GLY A 120 4.39 -18.51 -7.28
CA GLY A 120 3.12 -17.97 -7.78
C GLY A 120 3.28 -17.28 -9.15
N SER A 121 2.19 -17.21 -9.92
CA SER A 121 2.17 -16.58 -11.25
C SER A 121 1.97 -15.06 -11.22
N LEU A 122 1.67 -14.47 -10.05
CA LEU A 122 1.38 -13.05 -9.87
C LEU A 122 1.94 -12.52 -8.55
N ILE A 123 2.32 -11.23 -8.55
CA ILE A 123 2.65 -10.51 -7.33
C ILE A 123 1.37 -10.15 -6.57
N ARG A 124 1.32 -10.49 -5.28
CA ARG A 124 0.20 -10.16 -4.38
C ARG A 124 0.58 -8.97 -3.51
N HIS A 125 -0.40 -8.29 -2.90
CA HIS A 125 -0.12 -7.29 -1.86
C HIS A 125 0.67 -7.89 -0.69
N GLY A 126 0.38 -9.14 -0.32
CA GLY A 126 1.15 -9.88 0.69
C GLY A 126 0.68 -9.67 2.13
N ASP A 127 0.14 -8.50 2.46
CA ASP A 127 -0.35 -8.16 3.80
C ASP A 127 -1.70 -7.41 3.75
N LEU A 128 -2.79 -8.13 3.44
CA LEU A 128 -4.12 -7.53 3.28
C LEU A 128 -4.90 -7.57 4.60
N TRP A 129 -4.90 -6.45 5.32
CA TRP A 129 -5.73 -6.20 6.49
C TRP A 129 -6.63 -4.98 6.25
N PRO A 130 -7.76 -4.83 6.97
CA PRO A 130 -8.60 -3.64 6.83
C PRO A 130 -7.83 -2.32 6.99
N SER A 131 -6.85 -2.26 7.89
CA SER A 131 -5.97 -1.10 8.10
C SER A 131 -5.09 -0.75 6.90
N ASN A 132 -4.88 -1.68 5.97
CA ASN A 132 -4.05 -1.51 4.77
C ASN A 132 -4.91 -1.21 3.53
N VAL A 133 -6.20 -0.94 3.72
CA VAL A 133 -7.12 -0.54 2.67
C VAL A 133 -7.72 0.82 3.00
N VAL A 134 -7.62 1.75 2.07
CA VAL A 134 -8.24 3.07 2.19
C VAL A 134 -9.64 3.01 1.59
N PHE A 135 -10.63 3.51 2.32
CA PHE A 135 -12.02 3.61 1.93
C PHE A 135 -12.45 5.07 1.75
N ARG A 136 -13.37 5.32 0.82
CA ARG A 136 -14.04 6.61 0.66
C ARG A 136 -15.54 6.34 0.55
N ALA A 137 -16.32 6.94 1.45
CA ALA A 137 -17.75 6.67 1.56
C ALA A 137 -18.07 5.16 1.58
N GLU A 138 -17.36 4.43 2.46
CA GLU A 138 -17.48 2.98 2.65
C GLU A 138 -17.07 2.10 1.46
N VAL A 139 -16.54 2.68 0.37
CA VAL A 139 -16.03 1.95 -0.80
C VAL A 139 -14.49 1.91 -0.77
N PRO A 140 -13.84 0.75 -0.92
CA PRO A 140 -12.40 0.64 -0.96
C PRO A 140 -11.84 1.26 -2.24
N VAL A 141 -10.86 2.15 -2.10
CA VAL A 141 -10.29 2.92 -3.21
C VAL A 141 -8.80 2.66 -3.42
N ALA A 142 -8.05 2.21 -2.40
CA ALA A 142 -6.63 1.93 -2.56
C ALA A 142 -6.09 0.90 -1.55
N LEU A 143 -5.02 0.23 -1.95
CA LEU A 143 -4.17 -0.60 -1.10
C LEU A 143 -2.92 0.20 -0.70
N ILE A 144 -2.56 0.13 0.58
CA ILE A 144 -1.42 0.86 1.17
C ILE A 144 -0.57 -0.09 2.03
N ASP A 145 0.55 0.45 2.54
CA ASP A 145 1.49 -0.31 3.38
C ASP A 145 2.18 -1.46 2.64
N TRP A 146 2.77 -1.12 1.49
CA TRP A 146 3.51 -2.04 0.63
C TRP A 146 4.89 -2.36 1.21
N GLU A 147 5.23 -3.65 1.30
CA GLU A 147 6.52 -4.15 1.80
C GLU A 147 7.04 -5.39 1.06
#